data_AF-A0A820G144-F1
#
_entry.id   AF-A0A820G144-F1
#
_cell.length_a   1.000
_cell.length_b   1.000
_cell.length_c   1.000
_cell.angle_alpha   90.00
_cell.angle_beta   90.00
_cell.angle_gamma   90.00
#
_symmetry.space_group_name_H-M   'P 1'
#
loop_
_entity.id
_entity.type
_entity.pdbx_description
1 polymer ?
#
loop_
_entity_poly.entity_id
_entity_poly.type
_entity_poly.pdbx_seq_one_letter_code
_entity_poly.pdbx_strand_id
1 'polypeptide(L)' 'YEPELFPGLIYRMMQPKIVLLIFVSGKVVLTGAKVRREIHEAFERIYPILKGFRK' A
#
# COMPACT_ATOMS: atom_id res chain seq x y z
N TYR A 1 -2.69 13.12 -0.86
CA TYR A 1 -1.31 12.95 -0.37
C TYR A 1 -0.88 14.32 0.10
N GLU A 2 -0.80 14.50 1.40
CA GLU A 2 -0.46 15.78 2.05
C GLU A 2 0.74 15.52 2.97
N PRO A 3 1.97 15.57 2.42
CA PRO A 3 3.18 15.16 3.15
C PRO A 3 3.45 16.00 4.40
N GLU A 4 2.93 17.23 4.44
CA GLU A 4 3.00 18.13 5.59
C GLU A 4 2.20 17.61 6.80
N LEU A 5 1.12 16.85 6.55
CA LEU A 5 0.29 16.24 7.60
C LEU A 5 0.65 14.78 7.87
N PHE A 6 1.01 14.02 6.83
CA PHE A 6 1.44 12.64 6.98
C PHE A 6 2.45 12.24 5.87
N PRO A 7 3.62 11.67 6.23
CA PRO A 7 4.71 11.43 5.27
C PRO A 7 4.47 10.25 4.30
N GLY A 8 3.35 9.53 4.43
CA GLY A 8 3.01 8.39 3.58
C GLY A 8 1.84 8.66 2.63
N LEU A 9 1.83 7.96 1.49
CA LEU A 9 0.66 7.88 0.64
C LEU A 9 -0.31 6.86 1.21
N ILE A 10 -1.55 7.29 1.46
CA ILE A 10 -2.65 6.41 1.89
C ILE A 10 -3.40 5.92 0.66
N TYR A 11 -3.28 4.63 0.36
CA TYR A 11 -4.02 3.98 -0.72
C TYR A 11 -5.09 3.06 -0.15
N ARG A 12 -6.33 3.22 -0.60
CA ARG A 12 -7.47 2.40 -0.16
C ARG A 12 -7.83 1.41 -1.27
N MET A 13 -7.47 0.16 -1.07
CA MET A 13 -7.86 -0.93 -1.97
C MET A 13 -9.28 -1.39 -1.62
N MET A 14 -10.16 -1.45 -2.63
CA MET A 14 -11.54 -1.89 -2.43
C MET A 14 -11.65 -3.42 -2.37
N GLN A 15 -10.80 -4.14 -3.11
CA GLN A 15 -10.79 -5.59 -3.14
C GLN A 15 -9.35 -6.12 -3.24
N PRO A 16 -8.86 -6.88 -2.25
CA PRO A 16 -9.42 -6.99 -0.89
C PRO A 16 -9.53 -5.63 -0.19
N LYS A 17 -10.45 -5.49 0.79
CA LYS A 17 -10.67 -4.22 1.50
C LYS A 17 -9.53 -3.95 2.48
N ILE A 18 -8.48 -3.29 1.99
CA ILE A 18 -7.22 -3.06 2.71
C ILE A 18 -6.77 -1.61 2.52
N VAL A 19 -6.12 -1.06 3.54
CA VAL A 19 -5.43 0.23 3.46
C VAL A 19 -3.93 -0.03 3.41
N LEU A 20 -3.27 0.62 2.45
CA LEU A 20 -1.81 0.61 2.28
C LEU A 20 -1.26 1.99 2.64
N LEU A 21 -0.21 2.02 3.46
CA LEU A 21 0.60 3.21 3.74
C LEU A 21 1.94 3.03 3.02
N ILE A 22 2.20 3.83 2.00
CA ILE A 22 3.38 3.73 1.15
C ILE A 22 4.30 4.91 1.46
N PHE A 23 5.53 4.63 1.88
CA PHE A 23 6.50 5.65 2.25
C PHE A 23 7.53 5.85 1.13
N VAL A 24 8.09 7.06 1.06
CA VAL A 24 9.14 7.42 0.07
C VAL A 24 10.39 6.54 0.15
N SER A 25 10.64 5.90 1.30
CA SER A 25 11.73 4.93 1.48
C SER A 25 11.48 3.58 0.79
N GLY A 26 10.30 3.37 0.20
CA GLY A 26 9.87 2.10 -0.37
C GLY A 26 9.26 1.13 0.65
N LYS A 27 9.24 1.49 1.94
CA LYS A 27 8.52 0.72 2.96
C LYS A 27 7.01 0.81 2.73
N VAL A 28 6.33 -0.32 2.89
CA VAL A 28 4.86 -0.42 2.75
C VAL A 28 4.28 -1.09 3.99
N VAL A 29 3.25 -0.47 4.57
CA VAL A 29 2.44 -1.06 5.64
C VAL A 29 1.07 -1.40 5.06
N LEU A 30 0.59 -2.61 5.32
CA LEU A 30 -0.74 -3.06 4.92
C LEU A 30 -1.58 -3.34 6.18
N THR A 31 -2.81 -2.82 6.23
CA THR A 31 -3.71 -2.99 7.37
C THR A 31 -5.17 -3.17 6.94
N GLY A 32 -5.97 -3.78 7.80
CA GLY A 32 -7.40 -4.05 7.57
C GLY A 32 -7.72 -5.43 6.99
N ALA A 33 -6.70 -6.27 6.77
CA ALA A 33 -6.91 -7.67 6.38
C ALA A 33 -7.45 -8.49 7.56
N LYS A 34 -8.37 -9.42 7.28
CA LYS A 34 -8.86 -10.41 8.23
C LYS A 34 -8.05 -11.70 8.19
N VAL A 35 -7.45 -12.01 7.05
CA VAL A 35 -6.63 -13.20 6.84
C VAL A 35 -5.35 -12.86 6.09
N ARG A 36 -4.29 -13.63 6.34
CA ARG A 36 -2.97 -13.40 5.74
C ARG A 36 -2.99 -13.42 4.20
N ARG A 37 -3.88 -14.23 3.59
CA ARG A 37 -4.03 -14.31 2.13
C ARG A 37 -4.36 -12.96 1.49
N GLU A 38 -5.19 -12.14 2.13
CA GLU A 38 -5.57 -10.82 1.60
C GLU A 38 -4.38 -9.85 1.55
N ILE A 39 -3.45 -9.96 2.50
CA ILE A 39 -2.20 -9.18 2.49
C ILE A 39 -1.37 -9.54 1.26
N HIS A 40 -1.22 -10.85 0.98
CA HIS A 40 -0.48 -11.32 -0.18
C HIS A 40 -1.14 -10.87 -1.49
N GLU A 41 -2.46 -11.05 -1.63
CA GLU A 41 -3.22 -10.59 -2.80
C GLU A 41 -3.12 -9.07 -3.02
N ALA A 42 -3.21 -8.26 -1.96
CA ALA A 42 -3.08 -6.81 -2.06
C ALA A 42 -1.66 -6.39 -2.49
N PHE A 43 -0.64 -7.04 -1.93
CA PHE A 43 0.74 -6.74 -2.29
C PHE A 43 1.06 -7.12 -3.74
N GLU A 44 0.61 -8.28 -4.21
CA GLU A 44 0.78 -8.70 -5.60
C GLU A 44 0.13 -7.75 -6.60
N ARG A 45 -1.03 -7.17 -6.26
CA ARG A 45 -1.71 -6.18 -7.11
C ARG A 45 -0.95 -4.85 -7.21
N ILE A 46 -0.39 -4.37 -6.10
CA ILE A 46 0.25 -3.04 -6.06
C ILE A 46 1.73 -3.06 -6.46
N TYR A 47 2.43 -4.18 -6.26
CA TYR A 47 3.88 -4.28 -6.45
C TYR A 47 4.34 -3.89 -7.87
N PRO A 48 3.71 -4.32 -8.98
CA PRO A 48 4.09 -3.92 -10.32
C PRO A 48 3.97 -2.41 -10.54
N ILE A 49 2.94 -1.79 -9.95
CA ILE A 49 2.70 -0.34 -10.03
C ILE A 49 3.82 0.40 -9.30
N LEU A 50 4.11 0.01 -8.05
CA LEU A 50 5.20 0.63 -7.26
C LEU A 50 6.55 0.50 -7.96
N LYS A 51 6.83 -0.66 -8.58
CA LYS A 51 8.07 -0.89 -9.33
C LYS A 51 8.18 0.04 -10.54
N GLY A 52 7.08 0.40 -11.19
CA GLY A 52 7.04 1.35 -12.30
C GLY A 52 7.37 2.80 -11.90
N PHE A 53 7.22 3.16 -10.63
CA PHE A 53 7.58 4.47 -10.09
C PHE A 53 8.92 4.48 -9.35
N ARG A 54 9.71 3.39 -9.47
CA ARG A 54 11.06 3.35 -8.88
C ARG A 54 11.93 4.39 -9.57
N LYS A 55 12.44 5.35 -8.77
CA LYS A 55 13.48 6.30 -9.19
C LYS A 55 14.85 5.63 -9.20
#